data_AF-A0A2W4TJ74-F1
#
_entry.id   AF-A0A2W4TJ74-F1
#
_cell.length_a   1.000
_cell.length_b   1.000
_cell.length_c   1.000
_cell.angle_alpha   90.00
_cell.angle_beta   90.00
_cell.angle_gamma   90.00
#
_symmetry.space_group_name_H-M   'P 1'
#
loop_
_entity.id
_entity.type
_entity.pdbx_description
1 polymer ?
#
loop_
_entity_poly.entity_id
_entity_poly.type
_entity_poly.pdbx_seq_one_letter_code
_entity_poly.pdbx_strand_id
1 'polypeptide(L)'
;MTPHHRRAINQAMTNRASQWALRVGIGVLIALAFFPLVGQMFAVGWLTVYGLLQVVELRFQARSKAAAWLGEERYAWACLALVVVNNMVFGAFGAAQALGGTVTGLLCASLLTSGAIINAVTVSHASRRLLAASLAPQAVYLAFLPIGAYASGVELLPCLQIALAAAFIFAGGLVMAERLAASLRSIEEAQHAAEDANSAKSAFLATMSHEIRTPLNGVLGMAQAMAADDLSERQRERLDVVS
;
A
#
# COMPACT_ATOMS: atom_id res chain seq x y z
N MET A 1 -12.95 17.66 -5.48
CA MET A 1 -12.46 16.58 -4.57
C MET A 1 -11.62 17.18 -3.43
N THR A 2 -11.78 16.77 -2.16
CA THR A 2 -11.08 17.45 -1.03
C THR A 2 -9.56 17.21 -1.00
N PRO A 3 -8.74 18.12 -0.43
CA PRO A 3 -7.27 17.99 -0.40
C PRO A 3 -6.75 16.74 0.31
N HIS A 4 -7.43 16.31 1.38
CA HIS A 4 -7.11 15.07 2.09
C HIS A 4 -7.23 13.84 1.17
N HIS A 5 -8.34 13.74 0.42
CA HIS A 5 -8.53 12.65 -0.54
C HIS A 5 -7.45 12.65 -1.64
N ARG A 6 -6.98 13.83 -2.08
CA ARG A 6 -5.96 13.92 -3.15
C ARG A 6 -4.61 13.39 -2.67
N ARG A 7 -4.21 13.76 -1.45
CA ARG A 7 -3.00 13.24 -0.80
C ARG A 7 -3.05 11.73 -0.64
N ALA A 8 -4.17 11.19 -0.17
CA ALA A 8 -4.37 9.75 -0.03
C ALA A 8 -4.24 9.00 -1.38
N ILE A 9 -4.80 9.54 -2.47
CA ILE A 9 -4.63 8.95 -3.82
C ILE A 9 -3.17 9.00 -4.26
N ASN A 10 -2.47 10.12 -4.07
CA ASN A 10 -1.07 10.26 -4.46
C ASN A 10 -0.15 9.29 -3.71
N GLN A 11 -0.37 9.12 -2.40
CA GLN A 11 0.38 8.16 -1.59
C GLN A 11 0.11 6.73 -2.05
N ALA A 12 -1.16 6.37 -2.28
CA ALA A 12 -1.53 5.06 -2.81
C ALA A 12 -0.89 4.78 -4.18
N MET A 13 -0.88 5.75 -5.10
CA MET A 13 -0.21 5.61 -6.41
C MET A 13 1.31 5.40 -6.27
N THR A 14 1.94 6.02 -5.27
CA THR A 14 3.36 5.82 -5.00
C THR A 14 3.63 4.40 -4.49
N ASN A 15 2.78 3.89 -3.59
CA ASN A 15 2.85 2.50 -3.13
C ASN A 15 2.59 1.49 -4.27
N ARG A 16 1.69 1.82 -5.20
CA ARG A 16 1.45 1.01 -6.40
C ARG A 16 2.67 0.95 -7.31
N ALA A 17 3.34 2.09 -7.50
CA ALA A 17 4.51 2.19 -8.35
C ALA A 17 5.70 1.38 -7.82
N SER A 18 5.88 1.25 -6.51
CA SER A 18 6.98 0.43 -5.96
C SER A 18 6.82 -1.07 -6.23
N GLN A 19 5.57 -1.55 -6.40
CA GLN A 19 5.26 -2.96 -6.66
C GLN A 19 5.16 -3.33 -8.16
N TRP A 20 5.57 -2.42 -9.05
CA TRP A 20 5.42 -2.60 -10.50
C TRP A 20 6.04 -3.91 -11.02
N ALA A 21 7.25 -4.25 -10.56
CA ALA A 21 7.98 -5.43 -11.01
C ALA A 21 7.23 -6.72 -10.65
N LEU A 22 6.70 -6.79 -9.43
CA LEU A 22 5.89 -7.92 -8.97
C LEU A 22 4.63 -8.07 -9.83
N ARG A 23 3.95 -6.96 -10.14
CA ARG A 23 2.73 -6.97 -10.96
C ARG A 23 2.96 -7.39 -12.41
N VAL A 24 4.07 -6.95 -13.01
CA VAL A 24 4.49 -7.42 -14.34
C VAL A 24 4.81 -8.92 -14.29
N GLY A 25 5.55 -9.37 -13.27
CA GLY A 25 5.87 -10.78 -13.07
C GLY A 25 4.61 -11.66 -12.94
N ILE A 26 3.64 -11.24 -12.12
CA ILE A 26 2.34 -11.92 -12.00
C ILE A 26 1.60 -11.95 -13.34
N GLY A 27 1.62 -10.84 -14.10
CA GLY A 27 1.02 -10.79 -15.43
C GLY A 27 1.64 -11.80 -16.40
N VAL A 28 2.98 -11.90 -16.44
CA VAL A 28 3.69 -12.89 -17.25
C VAL A 28 3.34 -14.31 -16.82
N LEU A 29 3.31 -14.60 -15.52
CA LEU A 29 2.92 -15.90 -14.99
C LEU A 29 1.50 -16.28 -15.38
N ILE A 30 0.54 -15.35 -15.31
CA ILE A 30 -0.84 -15.57 -15.77
C ILE A 30 -0.86 -15.89 -17.26
N ALA A 31 -0.17 -15.10 -18.09
CA ALA A 31 -0.10 -15.34 -19.52
C ALA A 31 0.47 -16.74 -19.82
N LEU A 32 1.53 -17.16 -19.12
CA LEU A 32 2.15 -18.48 -19.29
C LEU A 32 1.28 -19.63 -18.77
N ALA A 33 0.59 -19.46 -17.64
CA ALA A 33 -0.22 -20.52 -17.06
C ALA A 33 -1.50 -20.78 -17.86
N PHE A 34 -2.08 -19.73 -18.46
CA PHE A 34 -3.42 -19.81 -19.05
C PHE A 34 -3.45 -19.67 -20.58
N PHE A 35 -2.33 -19.41 -21.28
CA PHE A 35 -2.34 -19.38 -22.76
C PHE A 35 -2.94 -20.64 -23.44
N PRO A 36 -2.85 -21.87 -22.88
CA PRO A 36 -3.47 -23.04 -23.52
C PRO A 36 -5.01 -22.96 -23.55
N LEU A 37 -5.60 -22.17 -22.63
CA LEU A 37 -7.05 -22.06 -22.47
C LEU A 37 -7.66 -20.93 -23.33
N VAL A 38 -6.94 -19.83 -23.51
CA VAL A 38 -7.43 -18.63 -24.23
C VAL A 38 -6.80 -18.44 -25.62
N GLY A 39 -5.78 -19.23 -25.96
CA GLY A 39 -5.02 -19.11 -27.19
C GLY A 39 -3.85 -18.12 -27.08
N GLN A 40 -2.79 -18.40 -27.86
CA GLN A 40 -1.53 -17.64 -27.83
C GLN A 40 -1.69 -16.18 -28.24
N MET A 41 -2.51 -15.90 -29.26
CA MET A 41 -2.75 -14.54 -29.73
C MET A 41 -3.39 -13.65 -28.66
N PHE A 42 -4.37 -14.18 -27.93
CA PHE A 42 -5.02 -13.45 -26.85
C PHE A 42 -4.04 -13.20 -25.69
N ALA A 43 -3.27 -14.21 -25.29
CA ALA A 43 -2.31 -14.08 -24.20
C ALA A 43 -1.23 -13.03 -24.51
N VAL A 44 -0.68 -13.02 -25.73
CA VAL A 44 0.32 -12.03 -26.17
C VAL A 44 -0.30 -10.63 -26.26
N GLY A 45 -1.50 -10.51 -26.85
CA GLY A 45 -2.21 -9.23 -26.93
C GLY A 45 -2.50 -8.65 -25.55
N TRP A 46 -3.03 -9.47 -24.64
CA TRP A 46 -3.31 -9.08 -23.27
C TRP A 46 -2.03 -8.66 -22.51
N LEU A 47 -0.96 -9.44 -22.61
CA LEU A 47 0.31 -9.13 -21.96
C LEU A 47 0.91 -7.81 -22.49
N THR A 48 0.76 -7.56 -23.79
CA THR A 48 1.20 -6.31 -24.42
C THR A 48 0.42 -5.11 -23.88
N VAL A 49 -0.92 -5.20 -23.87
CA VAL A 49 -1.78 -4.11 -23.35
C VAL A 49 -1.54 -3.88 -21.86
N TYR A 50 -1.46 -4.96 -21.07
CA TYR A 50 -1.20 -4.87 -19.64
C TYR A 50 0.20 -4.30 -19.34
N GLY A 51 1.21 -4.71 -20.10
CA GLY A 51 2.57 -4.19 -19.98
C GLY A 51 2.66 -2.69 -20.32
N LEU A 52 2.00 -2.25 -21.40
CA LEU A 52 1.90 -0.83 -21.73
C LEU A 52 1.20 -0.03 -20.63
N LEU A 53 0.14 -0.58 -20.04
CA LEU A 53 -0.52 0.04 -18.90
C LEU A 53 0.40 0.16 -17.68
N GLN A 54 1.26 -0.82 -17.40
CA GLN A 54 2.24 -0.69 -16.31
C GLN A 54 3.26 0.42 -16.57
N VAL A 55 3.70 0.58 -17.82
CA VAL A 55 4.59 1.69 -18.21
C VAL A 55 3.90 3.04 -18.03
N VAL A 56 2.63 3.15 -18.40
CA VAL A 56 1.83 4.36 -18.16
C VAL A 56 1.67 4.60 -16.66
N GLU A 57 1.34 3.59 -15.87
CA GLU A 57 1.16 3.71 -14.42
C GLU A 57 2.44 4.17 -13.71
N LEU A 58 3.61 3.70 -14.15
CA LEU A 58 4.91 4.19 -13.68
C LEU A 58 5.14 5.68 -13.94
N ARG A 59 4.51 6.26 -14.97
CA ARG A 59 4.57 7.70 -15.24
C ARG A 59 3.62 8.50 -14.34
N PHE A 60 2.67 7.88 -13.65
CA PHE A 60 1.71 8.52 -12.75
C PHE A 60 2.12 8.36 -11.28
N GLN A 61 3.30 8.91 -10.94
CA GLN A 61 3.79 9.03 -9.56
C GLN A 61 3.49 10.41 -8.97
N ALA A 62 3.44 10.53 -7.64
CA ALA A 62 3.11 11.79 -6.93
C ALA A 62 4.00 13.00 -7.29
N ARG A 63 5.17 12.77 -7.90
CA ARG A 63 6.10 13.81 -8.41
C ARG A 63 6.35 13.73 -9.91
N SER A 64 5.43 13.13 -10.66
CA SER A 64 5.58 12.99 -12.11
C SER A 64 5.35 14.29 -12.87
N LYS A 65 5.92 14.39 -14.08
CA LYS A 65 5.60 15.46 -15.03
C LYS A 65 4.09 15.53 -15.34
N ALA A 66 3.38 14.40 -15.25
CA ALA A 66 1.93 14.33 -15.43
C ALA A 66 1.17 15.07 -14.32
N ALA A 67 1.62 14.95 -13.06
CA ALA A 67 1.04 15.69 -11.94
C ALA A 67 1.20 17.22 -12.11
N ALA A 68 2.36 17.65 -12.58
CA ALA A 68 2.63 19.06 -12.86
C ALA A 68 1.79 19.61 -14.01
N TRP A 69 1.54 18.81 -15.06
CA TRP A 69 0.79 19.25 -16.24
C TRP A 69 -0.73 19.28 -16.04
N LEU A 70 -1.30 18.31 -15.32
CA LEU A 70 -2.75 18.17 -15.15
C LEU A 70 -3.33 19.06 -14.04
N GLY A 71 -2.52 19.46 -13.07
CA GLY A 71 -3.00 20.07 -11.82
C GLY A 71 -3.63 19.04 -10.88
N GLU A 72 -3.69 19.36 -9.58
CA GLU A 72 -3.98 18.37 -8.54
C GLU A 72 -5.31 17.62 -8.70
N GLU A 73 -6.38 18.34 -9.07
CA GLU A 73 -7.71 17.73 -9.17
C GLU A 73 -7.85 16.82 -10.40
N ARG A 74 -7.39 17.26 -11.56
CA ARG A 74 -7.44 16.44 -12.79
C ARG A 74 -6.50 15.24 -12.68
N TYR A 75 -5.34 15.42 -12.03
CA TYR A 75 -4.41 14.31 -11.75
C TYR A 75 -5.07 13.22 -10.90
N ALA A 76 -5.77 13.59 -9.83
CA ALA A 76 -6.46 12.63 -8.98
C ALA A 76 -7.53 11.82 -9.74
N TRP A 77 -8.32 12.47 -10.59
CA TRP A 77 -9.30 11.79 -11.45
C TRP A 77 -8.62 10.90 -12.50
N ALA A 78 -7.51 11.35 -13.08
CA ALA A 78 -6.74 10.55 -14.02
C ALA A 78 -6.17 9.29 -13.36
N CYS A 79 -5.69 9.37 -12.11
CA CYS A 79 -5.26 8.21 -11.34
C CYS A 79 -6.41 7.22 -11.10
N LEU A 80 -7.60 7.71 -10.72
CA LEU A 80 -8.79 6.85 -10.55
C LEU A 80 -9.16 6.16 -11.86
N ALA A 81 -9.22 6.90 -12.96
CA ALA A 81 -9.54 6.36 -14.28
C ALA A 81 -8.50 5.31 -14.72
N LEU A 82 -7.21 5.60 -14.53
CA LEU A 82 -6.12 4.67 -14.86
C LEU A 82 -6.23 3.38 -14.07
N VAL A 83 -6.54 3.46 -12.77
CA VAL A 83 -6.74 2.29 -11.92
C VAL A 83 -7.95 1.48 -12.36
N VAL A 84 -9.07 2.11 -12.73
CA VAL A 84 -10.24 1.42 -13.30
C VAL A 84 -9.84 0.69 -14.58
N VAL A 85 -9.20 1.38 -15.53
CA VAL A 85 -8.77 0.78 -16.81
C VAL A 85 -7.83 -0.39 -16.57
N ASN A 86 -6.85 -0.25 -15.67
CA ASN A 86 -5.92 -1.31 -15.35
C ASN A 86 -6.63 -2.55 -14.80
N ASN A 87 -7.58 -2.37 -13.87
CA ASN A 87 -8.35 -3.49 -13.31
C ASN A 87 -9.34 -4.09 -14.32
N MET A 88 -9.90 -3.29 -15.23
CA MET A 88 -10.70 -3.77 -16.34
C MET A 88 -9.88 -4.65 -17.28
N VAL A 89 -8.68 -4.22 -17.69
CA VAL A 89 -7.78 -5.01 -18.55
C VAL A 89 -7.35 -6.29 -17.85
N PHE A 90 -7.01 -6.22 -16.57
CA PHE A 90 -6.65 -7.42 -15.81
C PHE A 90 -7.83 -8.42 -15.78
N GLY A 91 -9.04 -7.94 -15.45
CA GLY A 91 -10.24 -8.77 -15.40
C GLY A 91 -10.74 -9.27 -16.76
N ALA A 92 -10.38 -8.61 -17.87
CA ALA A 92 -10.74 -9.04 -19.22
C ALA A 92 -10.21 -10.44 -19.56
N PHE A 93 -9.08 -10.83 -18.95
CA PHE A 93 -8.56 -12.18 -19.08
C PHE A 93 -9.51 -13.23 -18.46
N GLY A 94 -10.03 -12.94 -17.26
CA GLY A 94 -11.04 -13.79 -16.62
C GLY A 94 -12.35 -13.82 -17.41
N ALA A 95 -12.79 -12.67 -17.94
CA ALA A 95 -13.99 -12.60 -18.77
C ALA A 95 -13.87 -13.42 -20.06
N ALA A 96 -12.72 -13.38 -20.74
CA ALA A 96 -12.48 -14.20 -21.92
C ALA A 96 -12.58 -15.69 -21.62
N GLN A 97 -12.12 -16.13 -20.45
CA GLN A 97 -12.26 -17.52 -20.01
C GLN A 97 -13.70 -17.88 -19.65
N ALA A 98 -14.44 -16.97 -19.03
CA ALA A 98 -15.85 -17.18 -18.70
C ALA A 98 -16.73 -17.32 -19.96
N LEU A 99 -16.45 -16.54 -21.01
CA LEU A 99 -17.13 -16.62 -22.31
C LEU A 99 -16.86 -17.93 -23.06
N GLY A 100 -15.78 -18.66 -22.70
CA GLY A 100 -15.52 -19.98 -23.24
C GLY A 100 -16.51 -21.05 -22.78
N GLY A 101 -17.35 -20.77 -21.77
CA GLY A 101 -18.43 -21.66 -21.32
C GLY A 101 -17.98 -22.98 -20.68
N THR A 102 -16.68 -23.19 -20.50
CA THR A 102 -16.13 -24.41 -19.89
C THR A 102 -16.05 -24.29 -18.37
N VAL A 103 -16.25 -25.40 -17.67
CA VAL A 103 -16.08 -25.47 -16.21
C VAL A 103 -14.68 -25.00 -15.80
N THR A 104 -13.65 -25.42 -16.55
CA THR A 104 -12.26 -24.97 -16.33
C THR A 104 -12.12 -23.46 -16.49
N GLY A 105 -12.67 -22.87 -17.56
CA GLY A 105 -12.63 -21.42 -17.79
C GLY A 105 -13.31 -20.62 -16.67
N LEU A 106 -14.45 -21.10 -16.15
CA LEU A 106 -15.17 -20.46 -15.05
C LEU A 106 -14.40 -20.52 -13.73
N LEU A 107 -13.75 -21.65 -13.43
CA LEU A 107 -12.87 -21.79 -12.26
C LEU A 107 -11.66 -20.85 -12.36
N CYS A 108 -11.02 -20.79 -13.52
CA CYS A 108 -9.89 -19.90 -13.76
C CYS A 108 -10.30 -18.41 -13.66
N ALA A 109 -11.47 -18.05 -14.19
CA ALA A 109 -12.00 -16.70 -14.07
C ALA A 109 -12.28 -16.31 -12.61
N SER A 110 -12.79 -17.24 -11.80
CA SER A 110 -13.02 -17.04 -10.36
C SER A 110 -11.69 -16.87 -9.58
N LEU A 111 -10.66 -17.64 -9.95
CA LEU A 111 -9.32 -17.53 -9.36
C LEU A 111 -8.66 -16.18 -9.68
N LEU A 112 -8.70 -15.76 -10.94
CA LEU A 112 -8.10 -14.51 -11.39
C LEU A 112 -8.81 -13.28 -10.79
N THR A 113 -10.13 -13.30 -10.70
CA THR A 113 -10.91 -12.22 -10.07
C THR A 113 -10.62 -12.13 -8.57
N SER A 114 -10.46 -13.25 -7.87
CA SER A 114 -9.99 -13.28 -6.48
C SER A 114 -8.60 -12.65 -6.31
N GLY A 115 -7.62 -13.04 -7.15
CA GLY A 115 -6.29 -12.44 -7.14
C GLY A 115 -6.31 -10.93 -7.40
N ALA A 116 -7.18 -10.46 -8.30
CA ALA A 116 -7.37 -9.04 -8.57
C ALA A 116 -7.93 -8.28 -7.35
N ILE A 117 -8.85 -8.89 -6.61
CA ILE A 117 -9.40 -8.33 -5.36
C ILE A 117 -8.32 -8.24 -4.29
N ILE A 118 -7.55 -9.33 -4.09
CA ILE A 118 -6.44 -9.33 -3.13
C ILE A 118 -5.45 -8.21 -3.46
N ASN A 119 -5.05 -8.08 -4.72
CA ASN A 119 -4.17 -6.99 -5.16
C ASN A 119 -4.80 -5.60 -4.98
N ALA A 120 -6.09 -5.43 -5.26
CA ALA A 120 -6.77 -4.16 -5.02
C ALA A 120 -6.72 -3.77 -3.54
N VAL A 121 -6.99 -4.73 -2.65
CA VAL A 121 -6.98 -4.55 -1.19
C VAL A 121 -5.58 -4.24 -0.67
N THR A 122 -4.57 -5.01 -1.07
CA THR A 122 -3.21 -4.85 -0.56
C THR A 122 -2.58 -3.54 -0.99
N VAL A 123 -2.85 -3.05 -2.20
CA VAL A 123 -2.13 -1.89 -2.76
C VAL A 123 -2.93 -0.58 -2.69
N SER A 124 -4.26 -0.64 -2.59
CA SER A 124 -5.12 0.56 -2.62
C SER A 124 -5.72 0.94 -1.27
N HIS A 125 -5.27 0.31 -0.17
CA HIS A 125 -5.78 0.52 1.19
C HIS A 125 -5.68 1.97 1.69
N ALA A 126 -4.70 2.74 1.20
CA ALA A 126 -4.48 4.12 1.63
C ALA A 126 -5.60 5.09 1.20
N SER A 127 -6.47 4.72 0.26
CA SER A 127 -7.59 5.56 -0.18
C SER A 127 -8.84 4.75 -0.49
N ARG A 128 -9.93 5.00 0.27
CA ARG A 128 -11.24 4.36 0.03
C ARG A 128 -11.74 4.54 -1.40
N ARG A 129 -11.49 5.71 -2.01
CA ARG A 129 -11.91 6.00 -3.40
C ARG A 129 -11.09 5.19 -4.41
N LEU A 130 -9.79 5.06 -4.19
CA LEU A 130 -8.93 4.25 -5.06
C LEU A 130 -9.23 2.76 -4.92
N LEU A 131 -9.51 2.30 -3.70
CA LEU A 131 -9.96 0.95 -3.43
C LEU A 131 -11.29 0.66 -4.13
N ALA A 132 -12.28 1.54 -3.99
CA ALA A 132 -13.57 1.39 -4.68
C ALA A 132 -13.39 1.37 -6.21
N ALA A 133 -12.58 2.27 -6.76
CA ALA A 133 -12.23 2.27 -8.18
C ALA A 133 -11.49 0.98 -8.62
N SER A 134 -10.69 0.39 -7.73
CA SER A 134 -9.98 -0.85 -7.98
C SER A 134 -10.86 -2.09 -7.86
N LEU A 135 -11.96 -2.05 -7.11
CA LEU A 135 -12.86 -3.19 -6.88
C LEU A 135 -14.09 -3.16 -7.80
N ALA A 136 -14.49 -1.99 -8.29
CA ALA A 136 -15.70 -1.84 -9.10
C ALA A 136 -15.69 -2.72 -10.37
N PRO A 137 -14.61 -2.79 -11.18
CA PRO A 137 -14.58 -3.69 -12.32
C PRO A 137 -14.76 -5.17 -11.93
N GLN A 138 -14.19 -5.59 -10.81
CA GLN A 138 -14.21 -6.97 -10.32
C GLN A 138 -15.58 -7.34 -9.80
N ALA A 139 -16.26 -6.41 -9.12
CA ALA A 139 -17.65 -6.58 -8.72
C ALA A 139 -18.55 -6.83 -9.94
N VAL A 140 -18.33 -6.04 -11.01
CA VAL A 140 -19.03 -6.22 -12.29
C VAL A 140 -18.70 -7.59 -12.88
N TYR A 141 -17.42 -7.95 -13.04
CA TYR A 141 -17.04 -9.25 -13.59
C TYR A 141 -17.64 -10.43 -12.82
N LEU A 142 -17.58 -10.39 -11.48
CA LEU A 142 -18.15 -11.42 -10.62
C LEU A 142 -19.67 -11.52 -10.72
N ALA A 143 -20.37 -10.38 -10.85
CA ALA A 143 -21.82 -10.37 -11.02
C ALA A 143 -22.24 -10.91 -12.39
N PHE A 144 -21.45 -10.65 -13.44
CA PHE A 144 -21.73 -11.15 -14.79
C PHE A 144 -21.30 -12.61 -15.00
N LEU A 145 -20.39 -13.15 -14.19
CA LEU A 145 -19.89 -14.52 -14.32
C LEU A 145 -20.99 -15.60 -14.35
N PRO A 146 -21.93 -15.67 -13.37
CA PRO A 146 -22.99 -16.68 -13.38
C PRO A 146 -23.98 -16.48 -14.54
N ILE A 147 -24.20 -15.24 -14.97
CA ILE A 147 -25.07 -14.91 -16.10
C ILE A 147 -24.44 -15.40 -17.41
N GLY A 148 -23.16 -15.14 -17.61
CA GLY A 148 -22.41 -15.62 -18.77
C GLY A 148 -22.30 -17.16 -18.82
N ALA A 149 -22.13 -17.80 -17.66
CA ALA A 149 -22.14 -19.25 -17.55
C ALA A 149 -23.48 -19.84 -18.00
N TYR A 150 -24.59 -19.31 -17.50
CA TYR A 150 -25.94 -19.74 -17.88
C TYR A 150 -26.20 -19.54 -19.38
N ALA A 151 -25.82 -18.38 -19.92
CA ALA A 151 -25.95 -18.08 -21.35
C ALA A 151 -25.12 -19.03 -22.24
N SER A 152 -24.06 -19.62 -21.70
CA SER A 152 -23.21 -20.60 -22.40
C SER A 152 -23.75 -22.05 -22.31
N GLY A 153 -24.93 -22.25 -21.72
CA GLY A 153 -25.57 -23.56 -21.60
C GLY A 153 -25.20 -24.35 -20.33
N VAL A 154 -24.53 -23.72 -19.36
CA VAL A 154 -24.28 -24.34 -18.05
C VAL A 154 -25.59 -24.48 -17.27
N GLU A 155 -25.78 -25.62 -16.60
CA GLU A 155 -26.96 -25.87 -15.77
C GLU A 155 -27.14 -24.82 -14.66
N LEU A 156 -28.38 -24.65 -14.21
CA LEU A 156 -28.75 -23.63 -13.22
C LEU A 156 -28.03 -23.81 -11.87
N LEU A 157 -27.88 -25.05 -11.41
CA LEU A 157 -27.31 -25.34 -10.09
C LEU A 157 -25.82 -24.92 -10.00
N PRO A 158 -24.93 -25.28 -10.95
CA PRO A 158 -23.57 -24.73 -11.01
C PRO A 158 -23.52 -23.20 -11.11
N CYS A 159 -24.45 -22.57 -11.85
CA CYS A 159 -24.51 -21.10 -11.94
C CYS A 159 -24.82 -20.45 -10.57
N LEU A 160 -25.72 -21.05 -9.78
CA LEU A 160 -26.00 -20.60 -8.42
C LEU A 160 -24.78 -20.77 -7.50
N GLN A 161 -24.06 -21.88 -7.61
CA GLN A 161 -22.82 -22.10 -6.85
C GLN A 161 -21.75 -21.06 -7.19
N ILE A 162 -21.59 -20.74 -8.47
CA ILE A 162 -20.70 -19.67 -8.95
C ILE A 162 -21.13 -18.32 -8.37
N ALA A 163 -22.42 -18.00 -8.38
CA ALA A 163 -22.92 -16.75 -7.82
C ALA A 163 -22.64 -16.63 -6.32
N LEU A 164 -22.82 -17.71 -5.55
CA LEU A 164 -22.50 -17.76 -4.12
C LEU A 164 -21.00 -17.63 -3.87
N ALA A 165 -20.17 -18.34 -4.65
CA ALA A 165 -18.71 -18.24 -4.54
C ALA A 165 -18.22 -16.83 -4.88
N ALA A 166 -18.76 -16.21 -5.93
CA ALA A 166 -18.48 -14.83 -6.32
C ALA A 166 -18.83 -13.83 -5.19
N ALA A 167 -20.02 -13.98 -4.60
CA ALA A 167 -20.44 -13.17 -3.46
C ALA A 167 -19.52 -13.36 -2.24
N PHE A 168 -19.13 -14.61 -1.94
CA PHE A 168 -18.21 -14.92 -0.85
C PHE A 168 -16.83 -14.31 -1.06
N ILE A 169 -16.24 -14.46 -2.24
CA ILE A 169 -14.93 -13.88 -2.60
C ILE A 169 -14.97 -12.35 -2.45
N PHE A 170 -16.02 -11.71 -2.97
CA PHE A 170 -16.15 -10.26 -2.91
C PHE A 170 -16.34 -9.75 -1.47
N ALA A 171 -17.22 -10.39 -0.70
CA ALA A 171 -17.44 -10.07 0.71
C ALA A 171 -16.16 -10.28 1.54
N GLY A 172 -15.43 -11.38 1.30
CA GLY A 172 -14.13 -11.63 1.92
C GLY A 172 -13.11 -10.53 1.61
N GLY A 173 -13.07 -10.06 0.36
CA GLY A 173 -12.25 -8.91 -0.05
C GLY A 173 -12.60 -7.62 0.70
N LEU A 174 -13.88 -7.31 0.87
CA LEU A 174 -14.33 -6.13 1.62
C LEU A 174 -13.94 -6.23 3.10
N VAL A 175 -14.19 -7.37 3.74
CA VAL A 175 -13.80 -7.62 5.14
C VAL A 175 -12.28 -7.51 5.30
N MET A 176 -11.50 -8.07 4.36
CA MET A 176 -10.05 -7.98 4.38
C MET A 176 -9.58 -6.52 4.24
N ALA A 177 -10.22 -5.73 3.38
CA ALA A 177 -9.90 -4.31 3.22
C ALA A 177 -10.14 -3.52 4.52
N GLU A 178 -11.26 -3.77 5.19
CA GLU A 178 -11.56 -3.13 6.47
C GLU A 178 -10.55 -3.52 7.55
N ARG A 179 -10.21 -4.81 7.64
CA ARG A 179 -9.21 -5.32 8.60
C ARG A 179 -7.82 -4.74 8.35
N LEU A 180 -7.38 -4.69 7.09
CA LEU A 180 -6.10 -4.11 6.73
C LEU A 180 -6.07 -2.61 7.08
N ALA A 181 -7.13 -1.88 6.74
CA ALA A 181 -7.22 -0.46 7.07
C ALA A 181 -7.23 -0.21 8.59
N ALA A 182 -7.87 -1.08 9.38
CA ALA A 182 -7.85 -0.98 10.84
C ALA A 182 -6.46 -1.28 11.42
N SER A 183 -5.81 -2.34 10.94
CA SER A 183 -4.46 -2.71 11.38
C SER A 183 -3.43 -1.62 11.09
N LEU A 184 -3.49 -0.99 9.91
CA LEU A 184 -2.58 0.08 9.56
C LEU A 184 -2.76 1.32 10.44
N ARG A 185 -4.02 1.70 10.75
CA ARG A 185 -4.28 2.79 11.71
C ARG A 185 -3.68 2.50 13.08
N SER A 186 -3.82 1.28 13.59
CA SER A 186 -3.21 0.93 14.89
C SER A 186 -1.68 0.97 14.87
N ILE A 187 -1.06 0.61 13.73
CA ILE A 187 0.39 0.69 13.58
C ILE A 187 0.85 2.14 13.54
N GLU A 188 0.15 3.00 12.78
CA GLU A 188 0.42 4.44 12.72
C GLU A 188 0.28 5.10 14.10
N GLU A 189 -0.78 4.80 14.85
CA GLU A 189 -0.99 5.31 16.20
C GLU A 189 0.12 4.87 17.17
N ALA A 190 0.52 3.59 17.13
CA ALA A 190 1.61 3.07 17.95
C ALA A 190 2.96 3.70 17.59
N GLN A 191 3.22 3.93 16.30
CA GLN A 191 4.43 4.60 15.83
C GLN A 191 4.49 6.04 16.36
N HIS A 192 3.40 6.81 16.22
CA HIS A 192 3.33 8.19 16.72
C HIS A 192 3.56 8.26 18.23
N ALA A 193 2.94 7.36 19.01
CA ALA A 193 3.15 7.30 20.46
C ALA A 193 4.61 6.99 20.83
N ALA A 194 5.28 6.12 20.07
CA ALA A 194 6.70 5.81 20.28
C ALA A 194 7.61 7.00 19.95
N GLU A 195 7.32 7.72 18.86
CA GLU A 195 8.05 8.92 18.44
C GLU A 195 7.91 10.04 19.48
N ASP A 196 6.70 10.27 20.00
CA ASP A 196 6.42 11.26 21.04
C ASP A 196 7.16 10.93 22.34
N ALA A 197 7.12 9.67 22.78
CA ALA A 197 7.85 9.22 23.96
C ALA A 197 9.37 9.39 23.81
N ASN A 198 9.90 9.07 22.62
CA ASN A 198 11.33 9.22 22.34
C ASN A 198 11.76 10.69 22.29
N SER A 199 10.91 11.56 21.73
CA SER A 199 11.12 13.01 21.72
C SER A 199 11.13 13.58 23.14
N ALA A 200 10.15 13.21 23.97
CA ALA A 200 10.08 13.63 25.37
C ALA A 200 11.28 13.15 26.19
N LYS A 201 11.71 11.90 26.00
CA LYS A 201 12.93 11.36 26.64
C LYS A 201 14.17 12.14 26.22
N SER A 202 14.31 12.45 24.94
CA SER A 202 15.45 13.22 24.42
C SER A 202 15.48 14.62 25.00
N ALA A 203 14.32 15.30 25.06
CA ALA A 203 14.19 16.60 25.69
C ALA A 203 14.53 16.56 27.19
N PHE A 204 14.04 15.55 27.92
CA PHE A 204 14.37 15.36 29.34
C PHE A 204 15.87 15.18 29.56
N LEU A 205 16.53 14.30 28.79
CA LEU A 205 17.96 14.06 28.91
C LEU A 205 18.79 15.31 28.56
N ALA A 206 18.38 16.06 27.54
CA ALA A 206 19.02 17.33 27.19
C ALA A 206 18.92 18.34 28.33
N THR A 207 17.71 18.54 28.88
CA THR A 207 17.48 19.44 30.03
C THR A 207 18.28 19.01 31.25
N MET A 208 18.21 17.74 31.65
CA MET A 208 18.98 17.22 32.79
C MET A 208 20.49 17.40 32.58
N SER A 209 21.01 17.20 31.36
CA SER A 209 22.42 17.44 31.07
C SER A 209 22.82 18.90 31.28
N HIS A 210 21.98 19.85 30.84
CA HIS A 210 22.22 21.28 31.05
C HIS A 210 22.16 21.69 32.53
N GLU A 211 21.16 21.17 33.25
CA GLU A 211 20.96 21.43 34.68
C GLU A 211 22.04 20.80 35.56
N ILE A 212 22.66 19.69 35.15
CA ILE A 212 23.80 19.08 35.87
C ILE A 212 25.11 19.79 35.54
N ARG A 213 25.32 20.21 34.27
CA ARG A 213 26.57 20.84 33.84
C ARG A 213 26.83 22.18 34.53
N THR A 214 25.78 22.96 34.77
CA THR A 214 25.88 24.30 35.39
C THR A 214 26.45 24.26 36.81
N PRO A 215 25.87 23.50 37.77
CA PRO A 215 26.43 23.37 39.11
C PRO A 215 27.77 22.63 39.10
N LEU A 216 27.97 21.62 38.24
CA LEU A 216 29.25 20.92 38.14
C LEU A 216 30.38 21.87 37.73
N ASN A 217 30.16 22.72 36.74
CA ASN A 217 31.12 23.75 36.33
C ASN A 217 31.35 24.77 37.45
N GLY A 218 30.32 25.10 38.24
CA GLY A 218 30.46 25.94 39.43
C GLY A 218 31.36 25.33 40.51
N VAL A 219 31.17 24.03 40.81
CA VAL A 219 32.00 23.29 41.76
C VAL A 219 33.44 23.18 41.29
N LEU A 220 33.67 22.85 40.00
CA LEU A 220 35.03 22.83 39.43
C LEU A 220 35.70 24.20 39.46
N GLY A 221 34.97 25.28 39.13
CA GLY A 221 35.51 26.63 39.18
C GLY A 221 35.92 27.06 40.60
N MET A 222 35.12 26.69 41.60
CA MET A 222 35.46 26.94 43.01
C MET A 222 36.66 26.10 43.46
N ALA A 223 36.74 24.82 43.05
CA ALA A 223 37.89 23.97 43.33
C ALA A 223 39.17 24.54 42.70
N GLN A 224 39.12 25.01 41.44
CA GLN A 224 40.25 25.66 40.76
C GLN A 224 40.69 26.95 41.45
N ALA A 225 39.76 27.76 41.94
CA ALA A 225 40.09 28.98 42.69
C ALA A 225 40.79 28.65 44.01
N MET A 226 40.28 27.66 44.75
CA MET A 226 40.91 27.19 46.00
C MET A 226 42.30 26.59 45.77
N ALA A 227 42.52 25.92 44.63
CA ALA A 227 43.83 25.35 44.27
C ALA A 227 44.93 26.40 44.09
N ALA A 228 44.56 27.66 43.83
CA ALA A 228 45.50 28.77 43.66
C ALA A 228 45.96 29.40 44.98
N ASP A 229 45.31 29.07 46.10
CA ASP A 229 45.68 29.54 47.44
C ASP A 229 46.72 28.63 48.12
N ASP A 230 47.33 29.12 49.20
CA ASP A 230 48.32 28.36 49.97
C ASP A 230 47.62 27.33 50.88
N LEU A 231 47.37 26.14 50.33
CA LEU A 231 46.64 25.06 50.99
C LEU A 231 47.56 24.14 51.81
N SER A 232 47.10 23.75 53.00
CA SER A 232 47.75 22.67 53.77
C SER A 232 47.69 21.33 53.04
N GLU A 233 48.61 20.42 53.35
CA GLU A 233 48.76 19.12 52.68
C GLU A 233 47.46 18.30 52.66
N ARG A 234 46.71 18.30 53.79
CA ARG A 234 45.39 17.66 53.90
C ARG A 234 44.28 18.33 53.09
N GLN A 235 44.34 19.66 52.89
CA GLN A 235 43.36 20.38 52.07
C GLN A 235 43.63 20.13 50.58
N ARG A 236 44.90 20.06 50.19
CA ARG A 236 45.34 19.74 48.83
C ARG A 236 44.92 18.32 48.43
N GLU A 237 45.14 17.33 49.30
CA GLU A 237 44.68 15.94 49.10
C GLU A 237 43.15 15.84 48.86
N ARG A 238 42.35 16.61 49.61
CA ARG A 238 40.88 16.61 49.45
C ARG A 238 40.44 17.28 48.15
N LEU A 239 41.18 18.28 47.69
CA LEU A 239 40.90 18.98 46.45
C LEU A 239 41.20 18.10 45.22
N ASP A 240 42.30 17.34 45.28
CA ASP A 240 42.77 16.43 44.22
C ASP A 240 41.78 15.29 43.93
N VAL A 241 40.91 14.96 44.89
CA VAL A 241 39.83 13.96 44.72
C VAL A 241 38.65 14.49 43.89
N VAL A 242 38.48 15.81 43.82
CA VAL A 242 37.31 16.47 43.18
C VAL A 242 37.67 17.06 41.80
N SER A 243 38.96 17.30 41.53
CA SER A 243 39.50 17.78 40.25
C SER A 243 39.83 16.65 39.28
#